data_AF-A0A9W4ESK4-F1
#
_entry.id   AF-A0A9W4ESK4-F1
#
_cell.length_a   1.000
_cell.length_b   1.000
_cell.length_c   1.000
_cell.angle_alpha   90.00
_cell.angle_beta   90.00
_cell.angle_gamma   90.00
#
_symmetry.space_group_name_H-M   'P 1'
#
loop_
_entity.id
_entity.type
_entity.pdbx_description
1 polymer ?
#
loop_
_entity_poly.entity_id
_entity_poly.type
_entity_poly.pdbx_seq_one_letter_code
_entity_poly.pdbx_strand_id
1 'polypeptide(L)' 'MKICGQKWRDMKPEQKRKLIRQKVVDNRDMVVEVQWKAMLKENKPMFRLCAEAHRLSSRVLVKS' A
#
# COMPACT_ATOMS: atom_id res chain seq x y z
N MET A 1 -10.93 6.77 -3.98
CA MET A 1 -11.89 6.23 -4.98
C MET A 1 -12.54 4.95 -4.41
N LYS A 2 -13.82 4.98 -4.00
CA LYS A 2 -14.53 3.78 -3.50
C LYS A 2 -15.01 2.98 -4.70
N ILE A 3 -14.49 1.77 -4.89
CA ILE A 3 -14.94 0.84 -5.93
C ILE A 3 -16.04 -0.02 -5.34
N CYS A 4 -17.24 0.04 -5.90
CA CYS A 4 -18.34 -0.85 -5.54
C CYS A 4 -18.00 -2.29 -5.96
N GLY A 5 -18.44 -3.27 -5.16
CA GLY A 5 -18.12 -4.70 -5.38
C GLY A 5 -18.49 -5.21 -6.77
N GLN A 6 -19.55 -4.69 -7.39
CA GLN A 6 -19.96 -5.08 -8.75
C GLN A 6 -18.94 -4.60 -9.81
N LYS A 7 -18.55 -3.32 -9.76
CA LYS A 7 -17.47 -2.76 -10.62
C LYS A 7 -16.15 -3.53 -10.48
N TRP A 8 -15.84 -4.05 -9.29
CA TRP A 8 -14.68 -4.90 -9.11
C TRP A 8 -14.84 -6.26 -9.82
N ARG A 9 -15.99 -6.93 -9.70
CA ARG A 9 -16.21 -8.22 -10.37
C ARG A 9 -16.08 -8.10 -11.88
N ASP A 10 -16.65 -7.04 -12.45
CA ASP A 10 -16.73 -6.81 -13.89
C ASP A 10 -15.39 -6.36 -14.52
N MET A 11 -14.41 -5.93 -13.72
CA MET A 11 -13.09 -5.52 -14.23
C MET A 11 -12.29 -6.72 -14.77
N LYS A 12 -11.66 -6.49 -15.92
CA LYS A 12 -10.68 -7.43 -16.49
C LYS A 12 -9.49 -7.63 -15.53
N PRO A 13 -8.84 -8.81 -15.53
CA PRO A 13 -7.69 -9.08 -14.67
C PRO A 13 -6.57 -8.02 -14.75
N GLU A 14 -6.28 -7.49 -15.94
CA GLU A 14 -5.28 -6.44 -16.15
C GLU A 14 -5.64 -5.12 -15.47
N GLN A 15 -6.92 -4.72 -15.54
CA GLN A 15 -7.43 -3.53 -14.86
C GLN A 15 -7.33 -3.70 -13.35
N LYS A 16 -7.68 -4.88 -12.82
CA LYS A 16 -7.51 -5.22 -11.39
C LYS A 16 -6.06 -5.11 -10.95
N ARG A 17 -5.11 -5.66 -11.73
CA ARG A 17 -3.67 -5.58 -11.44
C ARG A 17 -3.18 -4.12 -11.44
N LYS A 18 -3.56 -3.32 -12.45
CA LYS A 18 -3.20 -1.89 -12.51
C LYS A 18 -3.70 -1.12 -11.30
N LEU A 19 -4.94 -1.40 -10.88
CA LEU A 19 -5.58 -0.73 -9.75
C LEU A 19 -4.97 -1.16 -8.40
N ILE A 20 -4.63 -2.44 -8.23
CA ILE A 20 -3.86 -2.93 -7.08
C ILE A 20 -2.50 -2.24 -7.02
N ARG A 21 -1.76 -2.18 -8.13
CA ARG A 21 -0.45 -1.49 -8.17
C ARG A 21 -0.56 -0.03 -7.78
N GLN A 22 -1.54 0.70 -8.31
CA GLN A 22 -1.76 2.10 -7.94
C GLN A 22 -1.99 2.25 -6.44
N LYS A 23 -2.89 1.45 -5.86
CA LYS A 23 -3.14 1.47 -4.41
C LYS A 23 -1.91 1.12 -3.58
N VAL A 24 -1.08 0.20 -4.04
CA VAL A 24 0.14 -0.18 -3.34
C VAL A 24 1.15 0.97 -3.36
N VAL A 25 1.25 1.71 -4.46
CA VAL A 25 2.08 2.93 -4.54
C VAL A 25 1.52 4.02 -3.63
N ASP A 26 0.24 4.36 -3.75
CA ASP A 26 -0.41 5.39 -2.93
C ASP A 26 -0.27 5.07 -1.42
N ASN A 27 -0.45 3.80 -1.02
CA ASN A 27 -0.26 3.37 0.37
C ASN A 27 1.22 3.46 0.80
N ARG A 28 2.17 3.21 -0.09
CA ARG A 28 3.60 3.27 0.23
C ARG A 28 4.02 4.69 0.55
N ASP A 29 3.55 5.67 -0.22
CA ASP A 29 3.85 7.09 0.03
C ASP A 29 3.29 7.53 1.38
N MET A 30 2.04 7.13 1.69
CA MET A 30 1.44 7.37 3.01
C MET A 30 2.23 6.71 4.15
N VAL A 31 2.67 5.46 3.97
CA VAL A 31 3.47 4.74 4.98
C VAL A 31 4.82 5.42 5.20
N VAL A 32 5.47 5.93 4.15
CA VAL A 32 6.73 6.67 4.27
C VAL A 32 6.56 7.95 5.11
N GLU A 33 5.47 8.70 4.89
CA GLU A 33 5.17 9.88 5.72
C GLU A 33 4.94 9.52 7.19
N VAL A 34 4.18 8.45 7.46
CA VAL A 34 3.92 7.97 8.83
C VAL A 34 5.20 7.47 9.48
N GLN A 35 6.06 6.77 8.74
CA GLN A 35 7.35 6.29 9.20
C GLN A 35 8.26 7.46 9.60
N TRP A 36 8.33 8.50 8.77
CA TRP A 36 9.10 9.72 9.07
C TRP A 36 8.60 10.41 10.34
N LYS A 37 7.28 10.58 10.48
CA LYS A 37 6.68 11.14 11.71
C LYS A 37 6.94 10.26 12.93
N ALA A 38 6.95 8.93 12.77
CA ALA A 38 7.25 8.00 13.86
C ALA A 38 8.71 8.08 14.30
N MET A 39 9.65 8.22 13.36
CA MET A 39 11.06 8.47 13.68
C MET A 39 11.25 9.75 14.47
N LEU A 40 10.63 10.86 14.01
CA LEU A 40 10.70 12.16 14.70
C LEU A 40 10.14 12.12 16.13
N LYS A 41 9.16 11.25 16.38
CA LYS A 41 8.52 11.09 17.71
C LYS A 41 9.12 9.95 18.53
N GLU A 42 10.22 9.34 18.08
CA GLU A 42 10.84 8.14 18.67
C GLU A 42 9.85 6.97 18.90
N ASN A 43 8.76 6.93 18.13
CA ASN A 43 7.71 5.92 18.25
C ASN A 43 8.14 4.62 17.55
N LYS A 44 8.97 3.85 18.24
CA LYS A 44 9.54 2.58 17.76
C LYS A 44 8.47 1.55 17.32
N PRO A 45 7.33 1.37 18.02
CA PRO A 45 6.26 0.49 17.55
C PRO A 45 5.70 0.89 16.19
N MET A 46 5.40 2.18 15.99
CA MET A 46 4.85 2.68 14.73
C MET A 46 5.85 2.54 13.58
N PHE A 47 7.14 2.77 13.85
CA PHE A 47 8.20 2.56 12.87
C PHE A 47 8.28 1.11 12.38
N ARG A 48 8.18 0.13 13.29
CA ARG A 48 8.17 -1.30 12.93
C ARG A 48 6.96 -1.66 12.05
N LEU A 49 5.77 -1.17 12.39
CA LEU A 49 4.57 -1.38 11.57
C LEU A 49 4.72 -0.81 10.16
N CYS A 50 5.33 0.38 10.03
CA CYS A 50 5.61 0.96 8.72
C CYS A 50 6.62 0.16 7.91
N ALA A 51 7.69 -0.34 8.55
CA ALA A 51 8.69 -1.19 7.89
C ALA A 51 8.08 -2.51 7.37
N GLU A 52 7.17 -3.11 8.14
CA GLU A 52 6.47 -4.32 7.73
C GLU A 52 5.48 -4.07 6.58
N ALA A 53 4.73 -2.97 6.63
CA ALA A 53 3.83 -2.55 5.56
C ALA A 53 4.59 -2.28 4.24
N HIS A 54 5.77 -1.68 4.32
CA HIS A 54 6.65 -1.45 3.16
C HIS A 54 7.16 -2.78 2.56
N ARG A 55 7.58 -3.72 3.40
CA ARG A 55 8.01 -5.07 2.98
C ARG A 55 6.90 -5.84 2.27
N LEU A 56 5.67 -5.81 2.80
CA LEU A 56 4.51 -6.46 2.19
C LEU A 56 4.14 -5.82 0.84
N SER A 57 4.14 -4.50 0.78
CA SER A 57 3.87 -3.72 -0.44
C SER A 57 4.87 -4.04 -1.55
N SER A 58 6.16 -4.10 -1.20
CA SER A 58 7.24 -4.43 -2.14
C SER A 58 7.08 -5.83 -2.74
N ARG A 59 6.64 -6.82 -1.95
CA ARG A 59 6.38 -8.19 -2.45
C ARG A 59 5.26 -8.23 -3.49
N VAL A 60 4.21 -7.43 -3.33
CA VAL A 60 3.11 -7.35 -4.29
C VAL A 60 3.58 -6.74 -5.61
N LEU A 61 4.44 -5.72 -5.55
CA LEU A 61 5.00 -5.09 -6.75
C LEU A 61 5.97 -6.00 -7.51
N VAL A 62 6.78 -6.80 -6.80
CA VAL A 62 7.79 -7.69 -7.41
C VAL A 62 7.18 -8.96 -8.03
N LYS A 63 6.08 -9.49 -7.49
CA LYS A 63 5.45 -10.75 -7.96
C LYS A 63 4.41 -10.57 -9.09
N SER A 64 4.16 -9.35 -9.55
CA SER A 64 3.06 -9.02 -10.49
C SER A 64 3.51 -8.82 -11.92
#